data_AF-A0AAW7Q1S2-F1
#
_entry.id   AF-A0AAW7Q1S2-F1
#
_cell.length_a   1.000
_cell.length_b   1.000
_cell.length_c   1.000
_cell.angle_alpha   90.00
_cell.angle_beta   90.00
_cell.angle_gamma   90.00
#
_symmetry.space_group_name_H-M   'P 1'
#
loop_
_entity.id
_entity.type
_entity.pdbx_description
1 polymer ?
#
loop_
_entity_poly.entity_id
_entity_poly.type
_entity_poly.pdbx_seq_one_letter_code
_entity_poly.pdbx_strand_id
1 'polypeptide(L)'
;KPSFSGQNYQAFYYGVELDGRINYDKVEEIAKIVQPKIIVCGASAYAREIDFKRFREIADLVGAILFADIAHIAGLVAANEHPSPFPHAHVVTTTTHKTLRGPRGGMIMTNDEEIAKKINSAIFPGLQGGPLVHVIAAKAVAFKEILDPKWKDYAKQVKANAKVLGEVLTKRGYDIVSGGTDNHLVLVSFLNKPFSGKDADAALGNAGITVNK
;
A
#
# COMPACT_ATOMS: atom_id res chain seq x y z
N LYS A 1 -4.43 -4.09 22.28
CA LYS A 1 -4.39 -3.73 20.83
C LYS A 1 -3.26 -2.73 20.61
N PRO A 2 -2.25 -3.04 19.78
CA PRO A 2 -1.02 -2.24 19.71
C PRO A 2 -1.11 -0.98 18.84
N SER A 3 -2.02 -0.91 17.86
CA SER A 3 -2.15 0.24 16.97
C SER A 3 -3.13 1.30 17.51
N PHE A 4 -2.87 2.58 17.22
CA PHE A 4 -3.78 3.69 17.52
C PHE A 4 -5.18 3.47 16.95
N SER A 5 -5.28 2.98 15.71
CA SER A 5 -6.57 2.70 15.06
C SER A 5 -7.34 1.59 15.76
N GLY A 6 -6.67 0.54 16.24
CA GLY A 6 -7.32 -0.52 17.00
C GLY A 6 -7.79 -0.08 18.39
N GLN A 7 -7.14 0.93 18.97
CA GLN A 7 -7.52 1.50 20.27
C GLN A 7 -8.73 2.43 20.17
N ASN A 8 -8.81 3.25 19.13
CA ASN A 8 -9.85 4.28 19.00
C ASN A 8 -11.04 3.86 18.13
N TYR A 9 -10.89 2.84 17.29
CA TYR A 9 -11.94 2.35 16.40
C TYR A 9 -12.19 0.86 16.56
N GLN A 10 -13.40 0.43 16.20
CA GLN A 10 -13.72 -0.98 16.06
C GLN A 10 -13.29 -1.44 14.66
N ALA A 11 -12.33 -2.35 14.61
CA ALA A 11 -11.82 -2.91 13.37
C ALA A 11 -12.42 -4.29 13.10
N PHE A 12 -12.81 -4.51 11.85
CA PHE A 12 -13.14 -5.81 11.27
C PHE A 12 -12.19 -6.03 10.09
N TYR A 13 -11.84 -7.29 9.84
CA TYR A 13 -10.77 -7.63 8.90
C TYR A 13 -11.32 -8.46 7.75
N TYR A 14 -10.90 -8.13 6.54
CA TYR A 14 -10.89 -9.03 5.41
C TYR A 14 -9.45 -9.51 5.18
N GLY A 15 -9.29 -10.63 4.47
CA GLY A 15 -7.99 -11.25 4.25
C GLY A 15 -7.77 -11.68 2.82
N VAL A 16 -6.74 -12.49 2.65
CA VAL A 16 -6.43 -13.19 1.41
C VAL A 16 -6.80 -14.66 1.53
N GLU A 17 -7.02 -15.33 0.39
CA GLU A 17 -7.16 -16.79 0.33
C GLU A 17 -5.81 -17.49 0.42
N LEU A 18 -5.83 -18.82 0.42
CA LEU A 18 -4.63 -19.67 0.41
C LEU A 18 -3.72 -19.40 -0.80
N ASP A 19 -4.28 -18.90 -1.91
CA ASP A 19 -3.50 -18.50 -3.08
C ASP A 19 -2.86 -17.11 -2.92
N GLY A 20 -3.07 -16.43 -1.80
CA GLY A 20 -2.48 -15.13 -1.48
C GLY A 20 -3.16 -13.93 -2.15
N ARG A 21 -4.36 -14.08 -2.72
CA ARG A 21 -5.15 -12.97 -3.30
C ARG A 21 -6.30 -12.55 -2.41
N ILE A 22 -6.65 -11.26 -2.47
CA ILE A 22 -7.84 -10.72 -1.78
C ILE A 22 -9.09 -11.37 -2.36
N ASN A 23 -9.97 -11.87 -1.49
CA ASN A 23 -11.30 -12.34 -1.88
C ASN A 23 -12.32 -11.22 -1.76
N TYR A 24 -12.61 -10.57 -2.88
CA TYR A 24 -13.54 -9.44 -2.92
C TYR A 24 -14.98 -9.82 -2.55
N ASP A 25 -15.40 -11.06 -2.78
CA ASP A 25 -16.75 -11.50 -2.40
C ASP A 25 -16.87 -11.67 -0.89
N LYS A 26 -15.82 -12.17 -0.22
CA LYS A 26 -15.74 -12.17 1.24
C LYS A 26 -15.66 -10.75 1.81
N VAL A 27 -14.95 -9.83 1.14
CA VAL A 27 -14.96 -8.40 1.54
C VAL A 27 -16.40 -7.87 1.51
N GLU A 28 -17.16 -8.17 0.46
CA GLU A 28 -18.56 -7.76 0.32
C GLU A 28 -19.46 -8.39 1.39
N GLU A 29 -19.35 -9.69 1.62
CA GLU A 29 -20.10 -10.41 2.65
C GLU A 29 -19.87 -9.79 4.03
N ILE A 30 -18.61 -9.59 4.41
CA ILE A 30 -18.22 -8.98 5.67
C ILE A 30 -18.78 -7.55 5.76
N ALA A 31 -18.68 -6.76 4.69
CA ALA A 31 -19.17 -5.40 4.66
C ALA A 31 -20.70 -5.34 4.89
N LYS A 32 -21.47 -6.25 4.26
CA LYS A 32 -22.93 -6.33 4.46
C LYS A 32 -23.32 -6.67 5.90
N ILE A 33 -22.56 -7.54 6.55
CA ILE A 33 -22.82 -7.95 7.95
C ILE A 33 -22.42 -6.84 8.92
N VAL A 34 -21.23 -6.26 8.73
CA VAL A 34 -20.62 -5.31 9.66
C VAL A 34 -21.15 -3.89 9.49
N GLN A 35 -21.59 -3.52 8.29
CA GLN A 35 -22.00 -2.15 7.93
C GLN A 35 -20.95 -1.11 8.34
N PRO A 36 -19.70 -1.21 7.84
CA PRO A 36 -18.61 -0.33 8.25
C PRO A 36 -18.83 1.10 7.75
N LYS A 37 -18.39 2.10 8.53
CA LYS A 37 -18.37 3.50 8.06
C LYS A 37 -17.23 3.79 7.07
N ILE A 38 -16.14 3.03 7.16
CA ILE A 38 -14.94 3.18 6.33
C ILE A 38 -14.46 1.78 5.93
N ILE A 39 -14.18 1.59 4.65
CA ILE A 39 -13.44 0.44 4.14
C ILE A 39 -12.04 0.92 3.76
N VAL A 40 -11.02 0.35 4.38
CA VAL A 40 -9.61 0.65 4.06
C VAL A 40 -9.11 -0.38 3.06
N CYS A 41 -8.55 0.08 1.93
CA CYS A 41 -7.85 -0.76 0.97
C CYS A 41 -6.41 -0.27 0.80
N GLY A 42 -5.46 -1.19 0.64
CA GLY A 42 -4.03 -0.89 0.71
C GLY A 42 -3.31 -1.91 1.54
N ALA A 43 -2.01 -2.07 1.28
CA ALA A 43 -1.22 -3.10 1.94
C ALA A 43 0.25 -2.70 2.06
N SER A 44 0.89 -3.16 3.13
CA SER A 44 2.35 -3.12 3.27
C SER A 44 3.04 -4.31 2.58
N ALA A 45 2.35 -5.46 2.54
CA ALA A 45 2.87 -6.73 2.07
C ALA A 45 1.80 -7.46 1.23
N TYR A 46 1.54 -6.97 0.01
CA TYR A 46 0.69 -7.61 -0.98
C TYR A 46 1.34 -7.43 -2.35
N ALA A 47 1.63 -8.54 -3.04
CA ALA A 47 2.42 -8.53 -4.27
C ALA A 47 1.58 -8.37 -5.55
N ARG A 48 0.27 -8.16 -5.43
CA ARG A 48 -0.66 -8.07 -6.55
C ARG A 48 -1.29 -6.70 -6.65
N GLU A 49 -1.84 -6.41 -7.82
CA GLU A 49 -2.64 -5.20 -8.01
C GLU A 49 -3.93 -5.26 -7.16
N ILE A 50 -4.37 -4.09 -6.72
CA ILE A 50 -5.60 -3.92 -5.96
C ILE A 50 -6.68 -3.39 -6.90
N ASP A 51 -7.79 -4.11 -7.00
CA ASP A 51 -8.98 -3.64 -7.70
C ASP A 51 -9.73 -2.59 -6.87
N PHE A 52 -9.33 -1.32 -7.04
CA PHE A 52 -9.97 -0.18 -6.38
C PHE A 52 -11.43 0.02 -6.82
N LYS A 53 -11.78 -0.38 -8.05
CA LYS A 53 -13.14 -0.27 -8.56
C LYS A 53 -14.06 -1.24 -7.80
N ARG A 54 -13.65 -2.49 -7.65
CA ARG A 54 -14.42 -3.48 -6.88
C ARG A 54 -14.58 -3.08 -5.42
N PHE A 55 -13.54 -2.53 -4.80
CA PHE A 55 -13.66 -1.94 -3.46
C PHE A 55 -14.66 -0.79 -3.39
N ARG A 56 -14.73 0.04 -4.45
CA ARG A 56 -15.68 1.15 -4.51
C ARG A 56 -17.12 0.66 -4.61
N GLU A 57 -17.39 -0.33 -5.45
CA GLU A 57 -18.70 -0.97 -5.56
C GLU A 57 -19.18 -1.50 -4.21
N ILE A 58 -18.30 -2.17 -3.46
CA ILE A 58 -18.62 -2.68 -2.12
C ILE A 58 -18.87 -1.55 -1.13
N ALA A 59 -18.07 -0.49 -1.17
CA ALA A 59 -18.23 0.66 -0.30
C ALA A 59 -19.58 1.37 -0.55
N ASP A 60 -19.95 1.59 -1.81
CA ASP A 60 -21.23 2.20 -2.17
C ASP A 60 -22.42 1.33 -1.74
N LEU A 61 -22.31 0.00 -1.87
CA LEU A 61 -23.35 -0.95 -1.48
C LEU A 61 -23.76 -0.84 -0.01
N VAL A 62 -22.82 -0.48 0.87
CA VAL A 62 -23.05 -0.38 2.32
C VAL A 62 -22.97 1.06 2.84
N GLY A 63 -22.87 2.05 1.95
CA GLY A 63 -22.76 3.47 2.33
C GLY A 63 -21.47 3.84 3.06
N ALA A 64 -20.38 3.11 2.82
CA ALA A 64 -19.08 3.34 3.45
C ALA A 64 -18.18 4.32 2.66
N ILE A 65 -17.29 5.01 3.36
CA ILE A 65 -16.18 5.72 2.73
C ILE A 65 -15.10 4.71 2.34
N LEU A 66 -14.82 4.60 1.03
CA LEU A 66 -13.59 3.96 0.56
C LEU A 66 -12.35 4.84 0.82
N PHE A 67 -11.44 4.33 1.64
CA PHE A 67 -10.14 4.91 1.95
C PHE A 67 -9.01 4.03 1.38
N ALA A 68 -8.27 4.52 0.40
CA ALA A 68 -7.08 3.85 -0.14
C ALA A 68 -5.76 4.34 0.48
N ASP A 69 -4.98 3.46 1.10
CA ASP A 69 -3.58 3.73 1.47
C ASP A 69 -2.63 3.14 0.41
N ILE A 70 -2.05 4.01 -0.41
CA ILE A 70 -1.14 3.64 -1.49
C ILE A 70 0.34 3.80 -1.13
N ALA A 71 0.69 3.90 0.16
CA ALA A 71 2.03 4.27 0.62
C ALA A 71 3.18 3.49 -0.03
N HIS A 72 3.01 2.19 -0.28
CA HIS A 72 4.02 1.34 -0.89
C HIS A 72 4.08 1.47 -2.42
N ILE A 73 2.96 1.74 -3.07
CA ILE A 73 2.82 1.70 -4.54
C ILE A 73 2.71 3.08 -5.18
N ALA A 74 2.73 4.17 -4.40
CA ALA A 74 2.44 5.51 -4.89
C ALA A 74 3.36 5.98 -6.03
N GLY A 75 4.64 5.58 -6.04
CA GLY A 75 5.54 5.88 -7.16
C GLY A 75 5.16 5.15 -8.44
N LEU A 76 4.64 3.92 -8.33
CA LEU A 76 4.13 3.16 -9.47
C LEU A 76 2.80 3.72 -9.96
N VAL A 77 1.91 4.13 -9.05
CA VAL A 77 0.65 4.80 -9.39
C VAL A 77 0.93 6.09 -10.16
N ALA A 78 1.85 6.93 -9.69
CA ALA A 78 2.23 8.17 -10.37
C ALA A 78 2.80 7.94 -11.79
N ALA A 79 3.42 6.78 -12.03
CA ALA A 79 3.94 6.38 -13.33
C ALA A 79 2.90 5.71 -14.27
N ASN A 80 1.67 5.49 -13.80
CA ASN A 80 0.68 4.60 -14.44
C ASN A 80 1.18 3.15 -14.63
N GLU A 81 2.02 2.68 -13.70
CA GLU A 81 2.53 1.30 -13.66
C GLU A 81 1.86 0.46 -12.55
N HIS A 82 0.84 1.01 -11.89
CA HIS A 82 -0.09 0.31 -11.01
C HIS A 82 -1.45 1.01 -11.12
N PRO A 83 -2.61 0.31 -10.99
CA PRO A 83 -3.91 0.93 -10.98
C PRO A 83 -3.99 2.15 -10.05
N SER A 84 -4.58 3.24 -10.57
CA SER A 84 -4.83 4.45 -9.80
C SER A 84 -6.01 4.21 -8.85
N PRO A 85 -5.92 4.65 -7.57
CA PRO A 85 -7.08 4.65 -6.68
C PRO A 85 -8.12 5.70 -7.08
N PHE A 86 -7.75 6.72 -7.86
CA PHE A 86 -8.69 7.67 -8.45
C PHE A 86 -9.17 7.17 -9.81
N PRO A 87 -10.49 7.29 -10.13
CA PRO A 87 -11.50 8.08 -9.40
C PRO A 87 -12.28 7.32 -8.31
N HIS A 88 -11.88 6.08 -7.97
CA HIS A 88 -12.69 5.17 -7.15
C HIS A 88 -12.70 5.53 -5.66
N ALA A 89 -11.54 5.80 -5.06
CA ALA A 89 -11.41 6.08 -3.64
C ALA A 89 -11.89 7.50 -3.28
N HIS A 90 -12.61 7.62 -2.17
CA HIS A 90 -13.03 8.92 -1.64
C HIS A 90 -11.86 9.65 -0.98
N VAL A 91 -11.00 8.90 -0.30
CA VAL A 91 -9.78 9.40 0.36
C VAL A 91 -8.61 8.52 -0.03
N VAL A 92 -7.48 9.15 -0.36
CA VAL A 92 -6.22 8.47 -0.64
C VAL A 92 -5.14 8.99 0.29
N THR A 93 -4.44 8.11 1.00
CA THR A 93 -3.23 8.47 1.74
C THR A 93 -2.01 7.85 1.13
N THR A 94 -0.86 8.48 1.36
CA THR A 94 0.43 7.90 0.99
C THR A 94 1.55 8.43 1.88
N THR A 95 2.63 7.67 1.95
CA THR A 95 3.93 8.15 2.41
C THR A 95 4.77 8.63 1.23
N THR A 96 5.59 9.66 1.42
CA THR A 96 6.38 10.26 0.33
C THR A 96 7.75 9.61 0.09
N HIS A 97 8.20 8.68 0.94
CA HIS A 97 9.60 8.19 0.94
C HIS A 97 9.81 6.77 0.40
N LYS A 98 8.75 6.02 0.11
CA LYS A 98 8.87 4.65 -0.40
C LYS A 98 9.14 4.68 -1.90
N THR A 99 8.24 4.13 -2.71
CA THR A 99 8.38 4.16 -4.18
C THR A 99 8.33 5.57 -4.75
N LEU A 100 7.81 6.57 -4.01
CA LEU A 100 7.89 8.00 -4.38
C LEU A 100 9.27 8.64 -4.20
N ARG A 101 10.22 7.98 -3.52
CA ARG A 101 11.63 8.41 -3.36
C ARG A 101 11.85 9.83 -2.78
N GLY A 102 10.84 10.41 -2.15
CA GLY A 102 10.91 11.72 -1.49
C GLY A 102 11.30 11.63 -0.01
N PRO A 103 11.15 12.73 0.76
CA PRO A 103 11.46 12.76 2.18
C PRO A 103 10.47 11.94 3.01
N ARG A 104 10.84 11.60 4.25
CA ARG A 104 9.89 11.02 5.22
C ARG A 104 8.77 12.02 5.50
N GLY A 105 7.54 11.60 5.24
CA GLY A 105 6.33 12.41 5.38
C GLY A 105 5.13 11.68 4.76
N GLY A 106 3.96 12.30 4.84
CA GLY A 106 2.73 11.79 4.25
C GLY A 106 1.93 12.84 3.48
N MET A 107 0.91 12.37 2.76
CA MET A 107 -0.10 13.16 2.08
C MET A 107 -1.47 12.52 2.28
N ILE A 108 -2.51 13.35 2.34
CA ILE A 108 -3.91 12.95 2.33
C ILE A 108 -4.56 13.70 1.17
N MET A 109 -5.21 12.97 0.26
CA MET A 109 -5.75 13.47 -0.99
C MET A 109 -7.22 13.06 -1.11
N THR A 110 -8.04 13.96 -1.65
CA THR A 110 -9.46 13.71 -1.94
C THR A 110 -9.90 14.68 -3.03
N ASN A 111 -10.91 14.29 -3.81
CA ASN A 111 -11.59 15.17 -4.78
C ASN A 111 -12.86 15.81 -4.20
N ASP A 112 -13.17 15.55 -2.93
CA ASP A 112 -14.37 16.06 -2.24
C ASP A 112 -13.98 17.21 -1.29
N GLU A 113 -14.52 18.40 -1.53
CA GLU A 113 -14.21 19.60 -0.73
C GLU A 113 -14.70 19.50 0.72
N GLU A 114 -15.82 18.83 0.97
CA GLU A 114 -16.37 18.66 2.32
C GLU A 114 -15.53 17.69 3.13
N ILE A 115 -15.03 16.64 2.50
CA ILE A 115 -14.03 15.74 3.09
C ILE A 115 -12.72 16.50 3.33
N ALA A 116 -12.25 17.31 2.37
CA ALA A 116 -11.02 18.09 2.51
C ALA A 116 -11.07 19.06 3.71
N LYS A 117 -12.19 19.78 3.90
CA LYS A 117 -12.40 20.67 5.07
C LYS A 117 -12.30 19.90 6.39
N LYS A 118 -12.94 18.73 6.49
CA LYS A 118 -12.89 17.87 7.67
C LYS A 118 -11.48 17.34 7.94
N ILE A 119 -10.77 16.90 6.91
CA ILE A 119 -9.38 16.42 7.01
C ILE A 119 -8.46 17.56 7.48
N ASN A 120 -8.56 18.74 6.88
CA ASN A 120 -7.74 19.88 7.24
C ASN A 120 -7.92 20.26 8.71
N SER A 121 -9.17 20.35 9.18
CA SER A 121 -9.49 20.63 10.58
C SER A 121 -8.99 19.54 11.54
N ALA A 122 -9.06 18.28 11.14
CA ALA A 122 -8.54 17.15 11.92
C ALA A 122 -7.00 17.18 12.03
N ILE A 123 -6.30 17.59 10.96
CA ILE A 123 -4.84 17.74 11.00
C ILE A 123 -4.44 18.94 11.85
N PHE A 124 -5.00 20.12 11.58
CA PHE A 124 -4.76 21.33 12.35
C PHE A 124 -6.08 22.08 12.58
N PRO A 125 -6.43 22.42 13.83
CA PRO A 125 -5.63 22.31 15.05
C PRO A 125 -5.74 20.94 15.76
N GLY A 126 -6.38 19.93 15.16
CA GLY A 126 -6.75 18.69 15.87
C GLY A 126 -5.57 17.81 16.32
N LEU A 127 -4.69 17.40 15.40
CA LEU A 127 -3.66 16.39 15.67
C LEU A 127 -2.23 16.93 15.68
N GLN A 128 -1.95 17.96 14.88
CA GLN A 128 -0.62 18.53 14.70
C GLN A 128 -0.64 20.03 14.96
N GLY A 129 0.55 20.57 15.29
CA GLY A 129 0.81 22.01 15.42
C GLY A 129 1.42 22.60 14.15
N GLY A 130 2.56 23.26 14.30
CA GLY A 130 3.26 23.90 13.17
C GLY A 130 3.75 22.90 12.11
N PRO A 131 3.60 23.21 10.81
CA PRO A 131 4.04 22.33 9.73
C PRO A 131 5.56 22.28 9.59
N LEU A 132 6.09 21.14 9.16
CA LEU A 132 7.51 20.97 8.84
C LEU A 132 7.79 21.51 7.43
N VAL A 133 7.96 22.83 7.30
CA VAL A 133 8.11 23.51 5.99
C VAL A 133 9.31 23.00 5.18
N HIS A 134 10.40 22.61 5.85
CA HIS A 134 11.56 21.99 5.18
C HIS A 134 11.23 20.63 4.55
N VAL A 135 10.36 19.84 5.18
CA VAL A 135 9.87 18.57 4.59
C VAL A 135 8.92 18.86 3.43
N ILE A 136 8.07 19.90 3.53
CA ILE A 136 7.19 20.31 2.43
C ILE A 136 8.02 20.73 1.21
N ALA A 137 9.07 21.52 1.40
CA ALA A 137 10.00 21.90 0.33
C ALA A 137 10.67 20.67 -0.32
N ALA A 138 11.15 19.72 0.48
CA ALA A 138 11.74 18.49 -0.03
C ALA A 138 10.73 17.60 -0.80
N LYS A 139 9.45 17.60 -0.41
CA LYS A 139 8.38 16.93 -1.18
C LYS A 139 8.19 17.59 -2.55
N ALA A 140 8.20 18.93 -2.63
CA ALA A 140 8.08 19.64 -3.89
C ALA A 140 9.21 19.28 -4.87
N VAL A 141 10.44 19.14 -4.38
CA VAL A 141 11.57 18.65 -5.18
C VAL A 141 11.32 17.23 -5.69
N ALA A 142 10.90 16.31 -4.82
CA ALA A 142 10.59 14.94 -5.22
C ALA A 142 9.45 14.88 -6.27
N PHE A 143 8.40 15.69 -6.11
CA PHE A 143 7.30 15.73 -7.09
C PHE A 143 7.73 16.26 -8.44
N LYS A 144 8.69 17.21 -8.48
CA LYS A 144 9.31 17.64 -9.74
C LYS A 144 10.02 16.47 -10.45
N GLU A 145 10.74 15.63 -9.71
CA GLU A 145 11.38 14.43 -10.29
C GLU A 145 10.35 13.40 -10.78
N ILE A 146 9.24 13.24 -10.07
CA ILE A 146 8.17 12.30 -10.43
C ILE A 146 7.44 12.74 -11.70
N LEU A 147 7.31 14.05 -11.92
CA LEU A 147 6.70 14.61 -13.13
C LEU A 147 7.61 14.50 -14.36
N ASP A 148 8.90 14.18 -14.19
CA ASP A 148 9.80 13.94 -15.32
C ASP A 148 9.38 12.65 -16.06
N PRO A 149 9.28 12.67 -17.41
CA PRO A 149 8.91 11.47 -18.18
C PRO A 149 9.77 10.23 -17.88
N LYS A 150 11.04 10.41 -17.50
CA LYS A 150 11.96 9.31 -17.11
C LYS A 150 11.51 8.58 -15.85
N TRP A 151 10.61 9.17 -15.05
CA TRP A 151 10.03 8.50 -13.89
C TRP A 151 9.28 7.22 -14.30
N LYS A 152 8.60 7.24 -15.44
CA LYS A 152 7.90 6.06 -15.96
C LYS A 152 8.86 4.92 -16.27
N ASP A 153 10.00 5.22 -16.88
CA ASP A 153 11.03 4.23 -17.18
C ASP A 153 11.62 3.63 -15.90
N TYR A 154 11.87 4.48 -14.88
CA TYR A 154 12.26 4.02 -13.56
C TYR A 154 11.23 3.06 -12.94
N ALA A 155 9.94 3.41 -12.96
CA ALA A 155 8.87 2.59 -12.38
C ALA A 155 8.70 1.24 -13.11
N LYS A 156 8.80 1.24 -14.44
CA LYS A 156 8.83 0.00 -15.25
C LYS A 156 10.00 -0.89 -14.85
N GLN A 157 11.18 -0.32 -14.68
CA GLN A 157 12.36 -1.08 -14.29
C GLN A 157 12.22 -1.67 -12.88
N VAL A 158 11.60 -0.95 -11.94
CA VAL A 158 11.30 -1.47 -10.60
C VAL A 158 10.43 -2.74 -10.68
N LYS A 159 9.33 -2.71 -11.45
CA LYS A 159 8.47 -3.89 -11.65
C LYS A 159 9.21 -5.02 -12.36
N ALA A 160 9.97 -4.71 -13.40
CA ALA A 160 10.74 -5.71 -14.15
C ALA A 160 11.75 -6.43 -13.25
N ASN A 161 12.46 -5.69 -12.39
CA ASN A 161 13.41 -6.25 -11.44
C ASN A 161 12.72 -7.14 -10.41
N ALA A 162 11.59 -6.71 -9.83
CA ALA A 162 10.84 -7.50 -8.86
C ALA A 162 10.31 -8.81 -9.47
N LYS A 163 9.82 -8.75 -10.71
CA LYS A 163 9.39 -9.93 -11.46
C LYS A 163 10.53 -10.92 -11.68
N VAL A 164 11.68 -10.46 -12.19
CA VAL A 164 12.87 -11.32 -12.40
C VAL A 164 13.35 -11.93 -11.08
N LEU A 165 13.37 -11.16 -10.00
CA LEU A 165 13.73 -11.68 -8.67
C LEU A 165 12.80 -12.82 -8.25
N GLY A 166 11.48 -12.63 -8.38
CA GLY A 166 10.49 -13.67 -8.08
C GLY A 166 10.68 -14.92 -8.93
N GLU A 167 10.86 -14.77 -10.24
CA GLU A 167 11.09 -15.89 -11.16
C GLU A 167 12.37 -16.68 -10.83
N VAL A 168 13.46 -15.99 -10.50
CA VAL A 168 14.73 -16.64 -10.12
C VAL A 168 14.60 -17.39 -8.79
N LEU A 169 13.89 -16.82 -7.81
CA LEU A 169 13.63 -17.50 -6.54
C LEU A 169 12.77 -18.75 -6.73
N THR A 170 11.72 -18.68 -7.55
CA THR A 170 10.91 -19.85 -7.92
C THR A 170 11.74 -20.93 -8.60
N LYS A 171 12.59 -20.57 -9.58
CA LYS A 171 13.51 -21.52 -10.24
C LYS A 171 14.49 -22.18 -9.28
N ARG A 172 14.81 -21.50 -8.17
CA ARG A 172 15.67 -22.03 -7.09
C ARG A 172 14.89 -22.80 -6.01
N GLY A 173 13.60 -23.09 -6.25
CA GLY A 173 12.78 -23.91 -5.38
C GLY A 173 12.18 -23.18 -4.18
N TYR A 174 12.05 -21.86 -4.24
CA TYR A 174 11.30 -21.09 -3.23
C TYR A 174 9.87 -20.81 -3.69
N ASP A 175 8.94 -20.91 -2.77
CA ASP A 175 7.54 -20.59 -3.04
C ASP A 175 7.35 -19.06 -2.94
N ILE A 176 6.76 -18.45 -3.97
CA ILE A 176 6.36 -17.03 -3.94
C ILE A 176 4.87 -16.96 -3.67
N VAL A 177 4.47 -16.25 -2.61
CA VAL A 177 3.05 -16.03 -2.27
C VAL A 177 2.36 -15.38 -3.48
N SER A 178 1.17 -15.86 -3.84
CA SER A 178 0.44 -15.47 -5.05
C SER A 178 1.10 -15.83 -6.39
N GLY A 179 2.22 -16.56 -6.38
CA GLY A 179 2.89 -17.07 -7.58
C GLY A 179 3.71 -16.03 -8.36
N GLY A 180 4.00 -14.87 -7.78
CA GLY A 180 4.75 -13.80 -8.45
C GLY A 180 4.42 -12.41 -7.90
N THR A 181 4.66 -11.39 -8.70
CA THR A 181 4.40 -9.99 -8.34
C THR A 181 3.97 -9.15 -9.53
N ASP A 182 3.09 -8.17 -9.28
CA ASP A 182 2.68 -7.13 -10.20
C ASP A 182 3.16 -5.73 -9.73
N ASN A 183 3.97 -5.67 -8.67
CA ASN A 183 4.45 -4.41 -8.10
C ASN A 183 5.95 -4.47 -7.71
N HIS A 184 6.37 -3.69 -6.72
CA HIS A 184 7.78 -3.47 -6.36
C HIS A 184 8.34 -4.48 -5.34
N LEU A 185 7.54 -5.43 -4.83
CA LEU A 185 7.98 -6.40 -3.83
C LEU A 185 7.65 -7.83 -4.23
N VAL A 186 8.32 -8.79 -3.59
CA VAL A 186 7.98 -10.22 -3.63
C VAL A 186 7.82 -10.73 -2.21
N LEU A 187 6.94 -11.71 -2.03
CA LEU A 187 6.71 -12.37 -0.74
C LEU A 187 7.15 -13.83 -0.86
N VAL A 188 8.21 -14.18 -0.15
CA VAL A 188 8.77 -15.54 -0.16
C VAL A 188 8.16 -16.33 1.00
N SER A 189 7.54 -17.47 0.68
CA SER A 189 7.02 -18.39 1.68
C SER A 189 8.12 -19.35 2.15
N PHE A 190 8.25 -19.47 3.46
CA PHE A 190 9.15 -20.42 4.12
C PHE A 190 8.39 -21.56 4.82
N LEU A 191 7.07 -21.69 4.61
CA LEU A 191 6.26 -22.71 5.29
C LEU A 191 6.73 -24.15 5.02
N ASN A 192 7.29 -24.40 3.83
CA ASN A 192 7.82 -25.70 3.41
C ASN A 192 9.34 -25.81 3.59
N LYS A 193 9.95 -24.96 4.41
CA LYS A 193 11.40 -24.90 4.64
C LYS A 193 11.75 -25.28 6.08
N PRO A 194 12.95 -25.82 6.34
CA PRO A 194 13.38 -26.18 7.69
C PRO A 194 13.75 -24.96 8.56
N PHE A 195 13.58 -23.74 8.04
CA PHE A 195 13.91 -22.49 8.71
C PHE A 195 12.78 -21.48 8.53
N SER A 196 12.64 -20.56 9.48
CA SER A 196 11.62 -19.52 9.46
C SER A 196 12.07 -18.27 8.69
N GLY A 197 11.13 -17.37 8.39
CA GLY A 197 11.47 -16.04 7.86
C GLY A 197 12.38 -15.24 8.80
N LYS A 198 12.33 -15.50 10.11
CA LYS A 198 13.22 -14.87 11.10
C LYS A 198 14.67 -15.35 10.97
N ASP A 199 14.85 -16.65 10.69
CA ASP A 199 16.18 -17.22 10.49
C ASP A 199 16.78 -16.73 9.18
N ALA A 200 15.95 -16.65 8.12
CA ALA A 200 16.34 -16.09 6.83
C ALA A 200 16.74 -14.60 6.93
N ASP A 201 15.94 -13.79 7.62
CA ASP A 201 16.19 -12.37 7.91
C ASP A 201 17.55 -12.17 8.61
N ALA A 202 17.82 -12.95 9.67
CA ALA A 202 19.09 -12.89 10.39
C ALA A 202 20.28 -13.35 9.54
N ALA A 203 20.15 -14.46 8.81
CA ALA A 203 21.23 -15.00 7.98
C ALA A 203 21.60 -14.05 6.83
N LEU A 204 20.61 -13.48 6.16
CA LEU A 204 20.82 -12.49 5.11
C LEU A 204 21.43 -11.19 5.68
N GLY A 205 20.97 -10.74 6.84
CA GLY A 205 21.55 -9.60 7.55
C GLY A 205 23.04 -9.79 7.86
N ASN A 206 23.43 -10.97 8.33
CA ASN A 206 24.84 -11.32 8.57
C ASN A 206 25.68 -11.33 7.28
N ALA A 207 25.05 -11.57 6.12
CA ALA A 207 25.68 -11.48 4.80
C ALA A 207 25.61 -10.07 4.16
N GLY A 208 25.12 -9.07 4.89
CA GLY A 208 24.98 -7.69 4.39
C GLY A 208 23.78 -7.46 3.47
N ILE A 209 22.79 -8.35 3.47
CA ILE A 209 21.56 -8.26 2.67
C ILE A 209 20.39 -7.90 3.58
N THR A 210 19.85 -6.69 3.42
CA THR A 210 18.72 -6.21 4.23
C THR A 210 17.39 -6.69 3.67
N VAL A 211 16.63 -7.43 4.49
CA VAL A 211 15.25 -7.86 4.23
C VAL A 211 14.40 -7.65 5.50
N ASN A 212 13.16 -8.13 5.50
CA ASN A 212 12.34 -8.24 6.70
C ASN A 212 11.52 -9.53 6.69
N LYS A 213 11.24 -10.04 7.88
CA LYS A 213 10.27 -11.13 8.13
C LYS A 213 8.84 -10.64 8.26
#